data_AF-A0A850LSH7-F1
#
_entry.id   AF-A0A850LSH7-F1
#
_cell.length_a   1.000
_cell.length_b   1.000
_cell.length_c   1.000
_cell.angle_alpha   90.00
_cell.angle_beta   90.00
_cell.angle_gamma   90.00
#
_symmetry.space_group_name_H-M   'P 1'
#
loop_
_entity.id
_entity.type
_entity.pdbx_description
1 polymer ?
#
loop_
_entity_poly.entity_id
_entity_poly.type
_entity_poly.pdbx_seq_one_letter_code
_entity_poly.pdbx_strand_id
1 'polypeptide(L)'
;MVTEMAKYRQEKKRIQDELMKYPNVLQISIGTKEVKGKDTGEYCYTVLVKRKVPKSRLDPNEIIPSELDGLKTDVVPVETEVGYRGTTTFVILFAFVLMILLSTTM
;
A
#
# COMPACT_ATOMS: atom_id res chain seq x y z
N MET A 1 5.63 -17.26 -16.94
CA MET A 1 5.66 -15.93 -16.30
C MET A 1 4.40 -15.08 -16.55
N VAL A 2 3.71 -15.16 -17.70
CA VAL A 2 2.47 -14.38 -17.96
C VAL A 2 1.24 -14.92 -17.20
N THR A 3 1.22 -16.22 -16.85
CA THR A 3 0.03 -16.90 -16.29
C THR A 3 -0.21 -16.64 -14.80
N GLU A 4 0.83 -16.46 -13.98
CA GLU A 4 0.68 -16.21 -12.54
C GLU A 4 0.17 -14.81 -12.22
N MET A 5 0.57 -13.81 -13.00
CA MET A 5 0.15 -12.41 -12.83
C MET A 5 -1.35 -12.20 -13.06
N ALA A 6 -1.99 -13.00 -13.91
CA ALA A 6 -3.42 -12.91 -14.18
C ALA A 6 -4.26 -13.30 -12.95
N LYS A 7 -3.84 -14.33 -12.20
CA LYS A 7 -4.48 -14.76 -10.95
C LYS A 7 -4.47 -13.65 -9.91
N TYR A 8 -3.34 -12.96 -9.74
CA TYR A 8 -3.21 -11.92 -8.72
C TYR A 8 -3.93 -10.60 -9.08
N ARG A 9 -4.23 -10.34 -10.36
CA ARG A 9 -4.90 -9.09 -10.78
C ARG A 9 -6.34 -8.97 -10.29
N GLN A 10 -7.12 -10.04 -10.29
CA GLN A 10 -8.48 -10.02 -9.78
C GLN A 10 -8.50 -9.88 -8.26
N GLU A 11 -7.66 -10.65 -7.56
CA GLU A 11 -7.56 -10.59 -6.10
C GLU A 11 -7.07 -9.23 -5.60
N LYS A 12 -6.10 -8.64 -6.32
CA LYS A 12 -5.59 -7.30 -6.02
C LYS A 12 -6.70 -6.27 -5.91
N LYS A 13 -7.74 -6.30 -6.76
CA LYS A 13 -8.78 -5.26 -6.75
C LYS A 13 -9.57 -5.29 -5.45
N ARG A 14 -10.00 -6.47 -4.99
CA ARG A 14 -10.74 -6.63 -3.74
C ARG A 14 -9.90 -6.20 -2.54
N ILE A 15 -8.66 -6.68 -2.46
CA ILE A 15 -7.71 -6.31 -1.41
C ILE A 15 -7.40 -4.81 -1.42
N GLN A 16 -7.29 -4.22 -2.61
CA GLN A 16 -7.13 -2.78 -2.75
C GLN A 16 -8.32 -2.02 -2.19
N ASP A 17 -9.55 -2.40 -2.53
CA ASP A 17 -10.76 -1.73 -2.03
C ASP A 17 -10.90 -1.87 -0.50
N GLU A 18 -10.40 -2.95 0.09
CA GLU A 18 -10.39 -3.17 1.54
C GLU A 18 -9.36 -2.31 2.27
N LEU A 19 -8.09 -2.42 1.86
CA LEU A 19 -6.98 -1.75 2.55
C LEU A 19 -6.91 -0.24 2.26
N MET A 20 -7.45 0.24 1.14
CA MET A 20 -7.54 1.69 0.86
C MET A 20 -8.45 2.44 1.85
N LYS A 21 -9.23 1.73 2.66
CA LYS A 21 -10.00 2.32 3.77
C LYS A 21 -9.12 2.69 4.97
N TYR A 22 -7.88 2.18 5.02
CA TYR A 22 -6.99 2.37 6.15
C TYR A 22 -6.33 3.75 6.01
N PRO A 23 -6.33 4.60 7.04
CA PRO A 23 -6.01 6.03 6.92
C PRO A 23 -4.57 6.34 6.46
N ASN A 24 -3.67 5.38 6.64
CA ASN A 24 -2.25 5.50 6.30
C ASN A 24 -1.87 4.78 5.00
N VAL A 25 -2.77 4.03 4.36
CA VAL A 25 -2.53 3.33 3.09
C VAL A 25 -2.71 4.31 1.93
N LEU A 26 -1.75 4.30 1.00
CA LEU A 26 -1.73 5.18 -0.18
C LEU A 26 -1.95 4.41 -1.48
N GLN A 27 -1.29 3.26 -1.61
CA GLN A 27 -1.31 2.47 -2.83
C GLN A 27 -1.03 0.99 -2.53
N ILE A 28 -1.56 0.11 -3.38
CA ILE A 28 -1.25 -1.31 -3.35
C ILE A 28 -0.78 -1.77 -4.72
N SER A 29 0.30 -2.55 -4.74
CA SER A 29 0.82 -3.23 -5.92
C SER A 29 1.14 -4.69 -5.62
N ILE A 30 1.36 -5.47 -6.67
CA ILE A 30 1.96 -6.80 -6.54
C ILE A 30 3.43 -6.62 -6.90
N GLY A 31 4.30 -7.07 -6.00
CA GLY A 31 5.75 -7.03 -6.17
C GLY A 31 6.37 -8.30 -5.64
N THR A 32 7.69 -8.26 -5.49
CA THR A 32 8.45 -9.25 -4.71
C THR A 32 8.84 -8.65 -3.38
N LYS A 33 8.88 -9.48 -2.35
CA LYS A 33 9.15 -9.04 -0.98
C LYS A 33 10.62 -8.72 -0.80
N GLU A 34 10.91 -7.58 -0.17
CA GLU A 34 12.28 -7.23 0.21
C GLU A 34 12.52 -7.48 1.70
N VAL A 35 13.69 -8.05 2.04
CA VAL A 35 14.12 -8.21 3.43
C VAL A 35 15.55 -7.71 3.57
N LYS A 36 15.74 -6.66 4.39
CA LYS A 36 17.05 -6.04 4.64
C LYS A 36 17.79 -5.65 3.35
N GLY A 37 17.10 -5.04 2.38
CA GLY A 37 17.71 -4.60 1.12
C GLY A 37 17.90 -5.70 0.07
N LYS A 38 17.36 -6.92 0.30
CA LYS A 38 17.48 -8.04 -0.64
C LYS A 38 16.10 -8.50 -1.10
N ASP A 39 15.91 -8.53 -2.41
CA ASP A 39 14.76 -9.16 -3.04
C ASP A 39 14.77 -10.67 -2.74
N THR A 40 13.67 -11.17 -2.21
CA THR A 40 13.50 -12.58 -1.87
C THR A 40 12.93 -13.41 -3.03
N GLY A 41 12.41 -12.77 -4.08
CA GLY A 41 11.68 -13.41 -5.17
C GLY A 41 10.29 -13.93 -4.78
N GLU A 42 9.91 -13.82 -3.51
CA GLU A 42 8.59 -14.20 -3.03
C GLU A 42 7.58 -13.13 -3.40
N TYR A 43 6.53 -13.49 -4.14
CA TYR A 43 5.46 -12.56 -4.47
C TYR A 43 4.73 -12.08 -3.21
N CYS A 44 4.45 -10.77 -3.17
CA CYS A 44 3.73 -10.14 -2.07
C CYS A 44 2.82 -9.00 -2.55
N TYR A 45 1.84 -8.67 -1.73
CA TYR A 45 1.18 -7.37 -1.80
C TYR A 45 2.09 -6.31 -1.19
N THR A 46 2.58 -5.40 -2.02
CA THR A 46 3.30 -4.23 -1.56
C THR A 46 2.30 -3.13 -1.22
N VAL A 47 2.23 -2.76 0.05
CA VAL A 47 1.34 -1.73 0.58
C VAL A 47 2.17 -0.49 0.90
N LEU A 48 1.98 0.55 0.10
CA LEU A 48 2.61 1.84 0.30
C LEU A 48 1.85 2.61 1.36
N VAL A 49 2.55 3.04 2.41
CA VAL A 49 1.98 3.80 3.53
C VAL A 49 2.65 5.16 3.70
N LYS A 50 1.96 6.12 4.32
CA LYS A 50 2.53 7.44 4.62
C LYS A 50 3.73 7.35 5.55
N ARG A 51 3.67 6.50 6.57
CA ARG A 51 4.72 6.28 7.58
C ARG A 51 4.52 4.93 8.28
N LYS A 52 5.58 4.38 8.85
CA LYS A 52 5.49 3.23 9.78
C LYS A 52 5.10 3.73 11.17
N VAL A 53 4.09 3.10 11.77
CA VAL A 53 3.61 3.39 13.14
C VAL A 53 3.77 2.12 13.98
N PRO A 54 4.25 2.20 15.24
CA PRO A 54 4.33 1.05 16.12
C PRO A 54 2.95 0.41 16.33
N LYS A 55 2.88 -0.93 16.35
CA LYS A 55 1.61 -1.67 16.54
C LYS A 55 0.84 -1.26 17.80
N SER A 56 1.54 -0.87 18.87
CA SER A 56 0.92 -0.41 20.13
C SER A 56 0.20 0.94 20.01
N ARG A 57 0.36 1.66 18.90
CA ARG A 57 -0.26 2.96 18.60
C ARG A 57 -1.20 2.90 17.40
N LEU A 58 -1.49 1.70 16.91
CA LEU A 58 -2.41 1.46 15.80
C LEU A 58 -3.70 0.89 16.36
N ASP A 59 -4.83 1.35 15.85
CA ASP A 59 -6.09 0.65 16.06
C ASP A 59 -6.04 -0.72 15.36
N PRO A 60 -6.77 -1.74 15.84
CA PRO A 60 -6.80 -3.05 15.19
C PRO A 60 -7.17 -2.98 13.70
N ASN A 61 -8.00 -2.02 13.30
CA ASN A 61 -8.44 -1.80 11.92
C ASN A 61 -7.44 -1.00 11.07
N GLU A 62 -6.28 -0.63 11.62
CA GLU A 62 -5.17 -0.01 10.90
C GLU A 62 -3.98 -0.97 10.71
N ILE A 63 -4.02 -2.12 11.39
CA ILE A 63 -2.96 -3.13 11.30
C ILE A 63 -3.16 -3.91 10.01
N ILE A 64 -2.27 -3.69 9.05
CA ILE A 64 -2.22 -4.48 7.82
C ILE A 64 -1.82 -5.93 8.19
N PRO A 65 -2.64 -6.94 7.86
CA PRO A 65 -2.30 -8.34 8.09
C PRO A 65 -1.00 -8.73 7.38
N SER A 66 -0.19 -9.61 7.97
CA SER A 66 1.06 -10.07 7.36
C SER A 66 0.87 -10.96 6.13
N GLU A 67 -0.35 -11.44 5.91
CA GLU A 67 -0.75 -12.31 4.82
C GLU A 67 -2.22 -12.03 4.46
N LEU A 68 -2.51 -11.97 3.17
CA LEU A 68 -3.84 -11.78 2.59
C LEU A 68 -3.99 -12.80 1.45
N ASP A 69 -5.02 -13.65 1.55
CA ASP A 69 -5.33 -14.70 0.57
C ASP A 69 -4.15 -15.62 0.20
N GLY A 70 -3.32 -15.96 1.18
CA GLY A 70 -2.14 -16.80 0.97
C GLY A 70 -0.93 -16.06 0.42
N LEU A 71 -1.03 -14.74 0.19
CA LEU A 71 0.07 -13.90 -0.27
C LEU A 71 0.55 -12.97 0.85
N LYS A 72 1.86 -12.95 1.08
CA LYS A 72 2.47 -12.09 2.11
C LYS A 72 2.22 -10.62 1.79
N THR A 73 2.24 -9.77 2.82
CA THR A 73 2.24 -8.33 2.66
C THR A 73 3.62 -7.76 2.96
N ASP A 74 4.00 -6.72 2.21
CA ASP A 74 5.19 -5.92 2.45
C ASP A 74 4.79 -4.46 2.61
N VAL A 75 5.18 -3.85 3.73
CA VAL A 75 4.73 -2.50 4.12
C VAL A 75 5.88 -1.53 3.97
N VAL A 76 5.75 -0.65 2.97
CA VAL A 76 6.80 0.28 2.55
C VAL A 76 6.32 1.71 2.81
N PRO A 77 7.08 2.55 3.54
CA PRO A 77 6.74 3.95 3.70
C PRO A 77 7.13 4.74 2.44
N VAL A 78 6.45 5.87 2.20
CA VAL A 78 6.94 6.86 1.22
C VAL A 78 8.23 7.45 1.76
N GLU A 79 9.37 7.06 1.19
CA GLU A 79 10.65 7.73 1.41
C GLU A 79 10.85 8.75 0.30
N THR A 80 11.10 10.01 0.66
CA THR A 80 11.21 11.13 -0.29
C THR A 80 12.35 10.94 -1.30
N GLU A 81 13.29 10.03 -1.03
CA GLU A 81 14.45 9.75 -1.89
C GLU A 81 14.42 8.38 -2.59
N VAL A 82 13.44 7.51 -2.29
CA VAL A 82 13.33 6.21 -2.95
C VAL A 82 12.33 6.33 -4.09
N GLY A 83 12.87 6.58 -5.30
CA GLY A 83 12.09 6.56 -6.52
C GLY A 83 11.39 5.21 -6.71
N TYR A 84 10.09 5.16 -6.41
CA TYR A 84 9.27 4.01 -6.73
C TYR A 84 9.25 3.86 -8.25
N ARG A 85 9.92 2.82 -8.77
CA ARG A 85 10.00 2.48 -10.19
C ARG A 85 8.71 1.79 -10.67
N GLY A 86 7.57 2.37 -10.34
CA GLY A 86 6.25 1.99 -10.84
C GLY A 86 5.64 3.20 -11.52
N THR A 87 5.37 3.10 -12.82
CA THR A 87 4.67 4.11 -13.60
C THR A 87 3.23 4.26 -13.07
N THR A 88 3.04 5.05 -12.03
CA THR A 88 1.74 5.63 -11.70
C THR A 88 2.01 7.00 -11.10
N THR A 89 1.76 8.00 -11.94
CA THR A 89 1.73 9.43 -11.70
C THR A 89 1.44 9.79 -10.23
N PHE A 90 2.40 10.45 -9.58
CA PHE A 90 2.16 11.19 -8.34
C PHE A 90 1.10 12.28 -8.61
N VAL A 91 -0.17 12.01 -8.30
CA VAL A 91 -1.26 13.02 -8.32
C VAL A 91 -1.74 13.38 -6.91
N ILE A 92 -1.23 12.72 -5.86
CA ILE A 92 -1.87 12.76 -4.52
C ILE A 92 -1.14 13.71 -3.55
N LEU A 93 -0.98 14.97 -3.93
CA LEU A 93 -0.71 16.02 -2.92
C LEU A 93 -1.60 17.27 -3.03
N PHE A 94 -2.48 17.39 -4.02
CA PHE A 94 -3.34 18.58 -4.13
C PHE A 94 -4.83 18.36 -3.84
N ALA A 95 -5.34 17.12 -3.91
CA ALA A 95 -6.78 16.88 -3.74
C ALA A 95 -7.23 16.74 -2.27
N PHE A 96 -6.37 16.23 -1.37
CA PHE A 96 -6.78 15.97 0.02
C PHE A 96 -6.73 17.22 0.92
N VAL A 97 -5.87 18.19 0.61
CA VAL A 97 -5.82 19.49 1.32
C VAL A 97 -7.03 20.35 0.92
N LEU A 98 -7.50 20.25 -0.33
CA LEU A 98 -8.64 21.04 -0.81
C LEU A 98 -9.98 20.54 -0.24
N MET A 99 -10.12 19.23 0.03
CA MET A 99 -11.38 18.67 0.56
C MET A 99 -11.59 18.95 2.06
N ILE A 100 -10.52 19.12 2.83
CA ILE A 100 -10.62 19.48 4.25
C ILE A 100 -10.97 20.97 4.40
N LEU A 101 -10.44 21.84 3.53
CA LEU A 101 -10.71 23.28 3.56
C LEU A 101 -12.16 23.65 3.19
N LEU A 102 -12.86 22.83 2.42
CA LEU A 102 -14.27 23.06 2.05
C LEU A 102 -15.28 22.57 3.11
N SER A 103 -14.87 21.72 4.06
CA SER A 103 -15.75 21.18 5.10
C SER A 103 -15.79 22.02 6.39
N THR A 104 -14.85 22.96 6.55
CA THR A 104 -14.77 23.84 7.74
C THR A 104 -15.52 25.16 7.57
N THR A 105 -16.19 25.35 6.43
CA THR A 105 -17.09 26.48 6.14
C THR A 105 -18.50 25.96 5.88
N MET A 106 -19.16 25.46 6.92
CA MET A 106 -20.63 25.49 7.09
C MET A 106 -20.95 25.51 8.57
#